data_AF-A0A2N6J4Z3-F1
#
_entry.id   AF-A0A2N6J4Z3-F1
#
_cell.length_a   1.000
_cell.length_b   1.000
_cell.length_c   1.000
_cell.angle_alpha   90.00
_cell.angle_beta   90.00
_cell.angle_gamma   90.00
#
_symmetry.space_group_name_H-M   'P 1'
#
loop_
_entity.id
_entity.type
_entity.pdbx_description
1 polymer ?
#
loop_
_entity_poly.entity_id
_entity_poly.type
_entity_poly.pdbx_seq_one_letter_code
_entity_poly.pdbx_strand_id
1 'polypeptide(L)'
;MRSTRAASAIERLNTRTESREYSMLRTSDERFILTRRVAGQPLEKLNEAMELDDFVSFVNAQGPQKAKRVSKLDVQFEKNMRNKKEQTPP
;
A
#
# COMPACT_ATOMS: atom_id res chain seq x y z
N MET A 1 4.05 -8.04 13.99
CA MET A 1 3.90 -8.59 12.61
C MET A 1 3.31 -7.52 11.68
N ARG A 2 4.17 -6.62 11.16
CA ARG A 2 3.77 -5.54 10.23
C ARG A 2 3.58 -6.05 8.81
N SER A 3 4.50 -6.92 8.37
CA SER A 3 4.45 -7.63 7.08
C SER A 3 3.15 -8.43 6.89
N THR A 4 2.62 -9.03 7.96
CA THR A 4 1.38 -9.81 7.92
C THR A 4 0.16 -8.95 7.58
N ARG A 5 0.01 -7.75 8.18
CA ARG A 5 -1.14 -6.86 7.87
C ARG A 5 -1.13 -6.40 6.42
N ALA A 6 0.05 -6.03 5.93
CA ALA A 6 0.23 -5.56 4.56
C ALA A 6 -0.05 -6.69 3.55
N ALA A 7 0.46 -7.91 3.82
CA ALA A 7 0.17 -9.09 3.03
C ALA A 7 -1.33 -9.44 3.00
N SER A 8 -2.00 -9.41 4.16
CA SER A 8 -3.45 -9.65 4.23
C SER A 8 -4.27 -8.59 3.47
N ALA A 9 -3.81 -7.33 3.43
CA ALA A 9 -4.46 -6.29 2.64
C ALA A 9 -4.38 -6.58 1.13
N ILE A 10 -3.20 -6.98 0.65
CA ILE A 10 -2.99 -7.39 -0.75
C ILE A 10 -3.83 -8.61 -1.11
N GLU A 11 -3.87 -9.61 -0.24
CA GLU A 11 -4.65 -10.82 -0.45
C GLU A 11 -6.14 -10.49 -0.60
N ARG A 12 -6.70 -9.64 0.28
CA ARG A 12 -8.08 -9.17 0.16
C ARG A 12 -8.33 -8.42 -1.15
N LEU A 13 -7.38 -7.58 -1.58
CA LEU A 13 -7.48 -6.86 -2.85
C LEU A 13 -7.55 -7.82 -4.04
N ASN A 14 -6.61 -8.77 -4.10
CA ASN A 14 -6.54 -9.79 -5.15
C ASN A 14 -7.79 -10.69 -5.18
N THR A 15 -8.30 -11.08 -4.00
CA THR A 15 -9.55 -11.85 -3.89
C THR A 15 -10.74 -11.05 -4.42
N ARG A 16 -10.81 -9.74 -4.12
CA ARG A 16 -11.91 -8.87 -4.58
C ARG A 16 -11.86 -8.57 -6.08
N THR A 17 -10.68 -8.52 -6.68
CA THR A 17 -10.53 -8.26 -8.12
C THR A 17 -10.56 -9.52 -8.97
N GLU A 18 -10.70 -10.70 -8.33
CA GLU A 18 -10.55 -12.02 -8.96
C GLU A 18 -9.25 -12.14 -9.80
N SER A 19 -8.28 -11.30 -9.49
CA SER A 19 -7.05 -11.14 -10.25
C SER A 19 -5.88 -11.07 -9.28
N ARG A 20 -4.91 -11.98 -9.45
CA ARG A 20 -3.69 -12.02 -8.63
C ARG A 20 -2.59 -11.13 -9.19
N GLU A 21 -2.98 -9.93 -9.63
CA GLU A 21 -2.08 -8.98 -10.28
C GLU A 21 -1.40 -8.07 -9.27
N TYR A 22 -1.94 -7.93 -8.06
CA TYR A 22 -1.40 -7.02 -7.05
C TYR A 22 -0.37 -7.71 -6.17
N SER A 23 0.72 -6.99 -5.88
CA SER A 23 1.84 -7.45 -5.06
C SER A 23 2.42 -6.29 -4.27
N MET A 24 3.17 -6.60 -3.22
CA MET A 24 3.83 -5.60 -2.37
C MET A 24 5.34 -5.74 -2.46
N LEU A 25 6.03 -4.60 -2.57
CA LEU A 25 7.46 -4.51 -2.26
C LEU A 25 7.65 -3.81 -0.91
N ARG A 26 8.66 -4.28 -0.16
CA ARG A 26 9.15 -3.63 1.05
C ARG A 26 10.53 -3.03 0.75
N THR A 27 10.74 -1.78 1.16
CA THR A 27 12.05 -1.11 1.06
C THR A 27 12.90 -1.40 2.29
N SER A 28 14.19 -1.04 2.25
CA SER A 28 15.10 -1.09 3.40
C SER A 28 14.59 -0.26 4.58
N ASP A 29 13.86 0.83 4.29
CA ASP A 29 13.39 1.81 5.26
C ASP A 29 12.04 1.43 5.89
N GLU A 30 11.70 0.14 5.86
CA GLU A 30 10.42 -0.42 6.33
C GLU A 30 9.16 0.12 5.66
N ARG A 31 9.30 0.77 4.51
CA ARG A 31 8.17 1.28 3.72
C ARG A 31 7.65 0.27 2.72
N PHE A 32 6.41 0.47 2.29
CA PHE A 32 5.67 -0.44 1.44
C PHE A 32 5.24 0.22 0.14
N ILE A 33 5.36 -0.53 -0.95
CA ILE A 33 4.98 -0.13 -2.31
C ILE A 33 4.02 -1.18 -2.87
N LEU A 34 2.86 -0.74 -3.33
CA LEU A 34 1.90 -1.53 -4.08
C LEU A 34 2.35 -1.58 -5.52
N THR A 35 2.43 -2.77 -6.05
CA THR A 35 2.73 -3.02 -7.46
C THR A 35 1.65 -3.84 -8.11
N ARG A 36 1.51 -3.63 -9.41
CA ARG A 36 0.61 -4.40 -10.25
C ARG A 36 1.40 -5.02 -11.40
N ARG A 37 1.20 -6.32 -11.61
CA ARG A 37 1.77 -7.07 -12.73
C ARG A 37 0.63 -7.64 -13.56
N VAL A 38 0.41 -7.02 -14.71
CA VAL A 38 -0.52 -7.50 -15.73
C VAL A 38 0.29 -8.26 -16.78
N ALA A 39 -0.26 -9.36 -17.30
CA ALA A 39 0.40 -10.14 -18.36
C ALA A 39 0.70 -9.24 -19.58
N GLY A 40 1.95 -9.26 -20.05
CA GLY A 40 2.39 -8.44 -21.19
C GLY A 40 2.63 -6.96 -20.87
N GLN A 41 2.59 -6.54 -19.60
CA GLN A 41 2.97 -5.20 -19.16
C GLN A 41 4.16 -5.24 -18.19
N PRO A 42 5.01 -4.19 -18.17
CA PRO A 42 6.01 -4.02 -17.12
C PRO A 42 5.36 -3.94 -15.73
N LEU A 43 6.13 -4.26 -14.69
CA LEU A 43 5.70 -4.07 -13.32
C LEU A 43 5.41 -2.59 -13.06
N GLU A 44 4.17 -2.28 -12.70
CA GLU A 44 3.73 -0.92 -12.41
C GLU A 44 3.76 -0.68 -10.90
N LYS A 45 4.35 0.44 -10.47
CA LYS A 45 4.26 0.92 -9.08
C LYS A 45 3.07 1.86 -8.97
N LEU A 46 2.11 1.53 -8.11
CA LEU A 46 0.87 2.28 -7.95
C LEU A 46 0.98 3.40 -6.90
N ASN A 47 2.03 3.38 -6.09
CA ASN A 47 2.32 4.39 -5.09
C ASN A 47 3.85 4.53 -4.89
N GLU A 48 4.24 5.58 -4.16
CA GLU A 48 5.57 5.69 -3.59
C GLU A 48 5.70 4.88 -2.29
N ALA A 49 6.92 4.75 -1.79
CA ALA A 49 7.20 4.02 -0.56
C ALA A 49 6.55 4.74 0.64
N MET A 50 5.53 4.12 1.24
CA MET A 50 4.75 4.68 2.36
C MET A 50 4.74 3.77 3.60
N GLU A 51 4.32 4.32 4.73
CA GLU A 51 4.20 3.59 5.99
C GLU A 51 3.10 2.52 5.95
N LEU A 52 3.12 1.59 6.91
CA LEU A 52 2.19 0.45 6.95
C LEU A 52 0.72 0.87 6.94
N ASP A 53 0.34 1.81 7.81
CA ASP A 53 -1.07 2.16 8.01
C ASP A 53 -1.64 2.90 6.78
N ASP A 54 -0.83 3.76 6.16
CA ASP A 54 -1.13 4.42 4.90
C ASP A 54 -1.24 3.41 3.76
N PHE A 55 -0.30 2.46 3.70
CA PHE A 55 -0.30 1.38 2.72
C PHE A 55 -1.58 0.53 2.80
N VAL A 56 -1.97 0.11 4.00
CA VAL A 56 -3.19 -0.69 4.19
C VAL A 56 -4.42 0.10 3.78
N SER A 57 -4.50 1.38 4.15
CA SER A 57 -5.61 2.26 3.76
C SER A 57 -5.69 2.45 2.25
N PHE A 58 -4.54 2.68 1.60
CA PHE A 58 -4.41 2.81 0.16
C PHE A 58 -4.85 1.53 -0.57
N VAL A 59 -4.33 0.37 -0.16
CA VAL A 59 -4.69 -0.94 -0.74
C VAL A 59 -6.17 -1.25 -0.57
N ASN A 60 -6.75 -0.97 0.59
CA ASN A 60 -8.17 -1.19 0.84
C ASN A 60 -9.05 -0.31 -0.07
N ALA A 61 -8.59 0.88 -0.44
CA ALA A 61 -9.26 1.79 -1.38
C ALA A 61 -9.12 1.38 -2.86
N GLN A 62 -8.12 0.56 -3.22
CA GLN A 62 -7.95 0.01 -4.57
C GLN A 62 -8.95 -1.11 -4.88
N GLY A 63 -9.28 -1.36 -6.14
CA GLY A 63 -10.22 -2.43 -6.55
C GLY A 63 -11.35 -1.91 -7.43
N PRO A 64 -12.36 -2.72 -7.75
CA PRO A 64 -13.39 -2.37 -8.73
C PRO A 64 -14.40 -1.36 -8.14
N GLN A 65 -13.97 -0.10 -8.05
CA GLN A 65 -14.83 1.07 -8.13
C GLN A 65 -14.96 1.38 -9.63
N LYS A 66 -16.20 1.34 -10.17
CA LYS A 66 -16.49 1.52 -11.61
C LYS A 66 -15.61 2.62 -12.21
N ALA A 67 -14.69 2.20 -13.08
CA ALA A 67 -13.83 2.99 -13.95
C ALA A 67 -13.36 4.35 -13.40
N LYS A 68 -12.13 4.42 -12.91
CA LYS A 68 -11.29 5.58 -13.18
C LYS A 68 -9.82 5.22 -13.11
N ARG A 69 -9.14 5.42 -14.25
CA ARG A 69 -7.70 5.61 -14.36
C ARG A 69 -7.24 6.41 -13.15
N VAL A 70 -6.49 5.81 -12.23
CA VAL A 70 -5.85 6.61 -11.19
C VAL A 70 -4.66 7.27 -11.86
N SER A 71 -4.94 8.45 -12.38
CA SER A 71 -4.01 9.43 -12.87
C SER A 71 -2.94 9.68 -11.83
N LYS A 72 -1.73 9.86 -12.33
CA LYS A 72 -0.42 9.94 -11.71
C LYS A 72 -0.19 11.15 -10.78
N LEU A 73 -1.23 11.72 -10.15
CA LEU A 73 -1.16 13.13 -9.74
C LEU A 73 -1.64 13.53 -8.34
N ASP A 74 -2.04 12.65 -7.44
CA ASP A 74 -2.46 13.14 -6.12
C ASP A 74 -2.12 12.20 -4.97
N VAL A 75 -2.07 12.80 -3.78
CA VAL A 75 -1.68 12.27 -2.46
C VAL A 75 -0.17 12.37 -2.22
N GLN A 76 0.38 13.58 -2.30
CA GLN A 76 0.45 14.49 -1.16
C GLN A 76 0.89 13.75 0.13
N PHE A 77 2.20 13.74 0.32
CA PHE A 77 2.83 14.17 1.57
C PHE A 77 1.82 14.95 2.43
N GLU A 78 1.27 14.34 3.47
CA GLU A 78 1.08 15.01 4.75
C GLU A 78 0.47 14.08 5.79
N LYS A 79 1.24 13.93 6.89
CA LYS A 79 0.78 13.77 8.27
C LYS A 79 0.00 12.50 8.58
N ASN A 80 0.63 11.61 9.35
CA ASN A 80 0.28 11.45 10.77
C ASN A 80 1.32 10.58 11.50
N MET A 81 2.34 11.24 12.06
CA MET A 81 3.02 10.73 13.24
C MET A 81 1.99 10.59 14.37
N ARG A 82 1.66 9.36 14.78
CA ARG A 82 0.96 9.09 16.04
C ARG A 82 1.74 8.05 16.85
N ASN A 83 2.64 8.55 17.71
CA ASN A 83 2.66 8.37 19.17
C ASN A 83 2.24 6.98 19.70
N LYS A 84 2.93 6.29 20.63
CA LYS A 84 3.88 6.61 21.72
C LYS A 84 4.41 5.26 22.26
N LYS A 85 5.57 5.17 22.92
CA LYS A 85 5.80 5.21 24.39
C LYS A 85 7.31 4.97 24.61
N GLU A 86 8.04 5.39 25.65
CA GLU A 86 7.91 6.23 26.84
C GLU A 86 9.37 6.28 27.36
N GLN A 87 9.92 7.45 27.67
CA GLN A 87 10.98 7.55 28.67
C GLN A 87 10.96 8.96 29.28
N THR A 88 10.61 8.99 30.57
CA THR A 88 10.42 10.16 31.44
C THR A 88 11.55 10.14 32.49
N PRO A 89 12.01 11.29 33.01
CA PRO A 89 13.38 11.49 33.49
C PRO A 89 13.55 11.24 35.00
N PRO A 90 14.81 11.22 35.47
CA PRO A 90 15.20 11.97 36.65
C PRO A 90 16.18 13.12 36.31
#